data_AF-A0A0F9QAA3-F1
#
_entry.id   AF-A0A0F9QAA3-F1
#
_cell.length_a   1.000
_cell.length_b   1.000
_cell.length_c   1.000
_cell.angle_alpha   90.00
_cell.angle_beta   90.00
_cell.angle_gamma   90.00
#
_symmetry.space_group_name_H-M   'P 1'
#
loop_
_entity.id
_entity.type
_entity.pdbx_description
1 polymer ?
#
loop_
_entity_poly.entity_id
_entity_poly.type
_entity_poly.pdbx_seq_one_letter_code
_entity_poly.pdbx_strand_id
1 'polypeptide(L)'
;PAGNIVTQVATRRFPYFGMLRKLFYPLGKKRVSRELVSELDDFGLAVWFLDDGCVGKGESGRPWAEIECGVLPEEDVYWLCDLLISRSFDCHVARHNRKYLKIRFSRDGTIGLLKRIAKYIPPAMRYKLRQDSYDVDFDAFEPSWYAPEEPETFWDEAVVEEIPVPKMKGKYEKYNFMYCLDVSETHNFATRGGVVHNCFQSAADEWYPHEEINRLAKDCYPPSSYHLGADVWYPPVEGLCYLMFIDPGLGKTSESVATVWTFTEDEYKHCATFSGLYAGKEMADKCFPIARWYNEAVIANEDALDITAHLTSYPNLYYRTDPVTGMVGRDIGWLTTPATKVFMCNEFSRSLSKIITHDNRIVSQCRNIREGKSRGRMIPISVGADDYHDSAALAIVCRGSIQVERGFVGSHGWKSGWGE
;
A
#
# COMPACT_ATOMS: atom_id res chain seq x y z
N PRO A 1 -24.09 -7.80 39.86
CA PRO A 1 -22.99 -7.32 38.99
C PRO A 1 -23.50 -6.20 38.08
N ALA A 2 -23.10 -4.96 38.36
CA ALA A 2 -23.31 -3.86 37.40
C ALA A 2 -22.66 -4.30 36.09
N GLY A 3 -23.45 -4.38 35.01
CA GLY A 3 -22.90 -4.73 33.70
C GLY A 3 -21.82 -3.71 33.35
N ASN A 4 -20.68 -4.17 32.83
CA ASN A 4 -19.64 -3.28 32.36
C ASN A 4 -20.27 -2.29 31.35
N ILE A 5 -20.13 -1.00 31.61
CA ILE A 5 -20.54 0.09 30.73
C ILE A 5 -19.30 0.49 29.93
N VAL A 6 -19.45 0.73 28.64
CA VAL A 6 -18.40 1.28 27.78
C VAL A 6 -18.91 2.53 27.08
N THR A 7 -18.02 3.50 26.90
CA THR A 7 -18.31 4.72 26.14
C THR A 7 -18.14 4.44 24.66
N GLN A 8 -19.22 4.56 23.89
CA GLN A 8 -19.18 4.55 22.43
C GLN A 8 -19.13 5.99 21.94
N VAL A 9 -18.10 6.32 21.16
CA VAL A 9 -18.00 7.59 20.44
C VAL A 9 -18.34 7.34 18.99
N ALA A 10 -19.33 8.05 18.47
CA ALA A 10 -19.69 8.02 17.06
C ALA A 10 -19.84 9.46 16.54
N THR A 11 -19.48 9.70 15.28
CA THR A 11 -19.88 10.94 14.61
C THR A 11 -21.37 10.87 14.34
N ARG A 12 -22.10 11.96 14.63
CA ARG A 12 -23.50 12.05 14.19
C ARG A 12 -23.52 11.99 12.67
N ARG A 13 -24.40 11.15 12.11
CA ARG A 13 -24.60 11.18 10.66
C ARG A 13 -25.20 12.54 10.31
N PHE A 14 -24.50 13.34 9.50
CA PHE A 14 -25.00 14.62 9.03
C PHE A 14 -26.46 14.48 8.54
N PRO A 15 -27.41 15.33 9.00
CA PRO A 15 -28.84 15.12 8.78
C PRO A 15 -29.24 14.92 7.32
N TYR A 16 -28.50 15.55 6.40
CA TYR A 16 -28.64 15.38 4.96
C TYR A 16 -28.51 13.93 4.51
N PHE A 17 -27.55 13.16 5.02
CA PHE A 17 -27.44 11.73 4.69
C PHE A 17 -28.58 10.91 5.27
N GLY A 18 -29.18 11.37 6.38
CA GLY A 18 -30.42 10.80 6.91
C GLY A 18 -31.61 11.05 5.96
N MET A 19 -31.71 12.26 5.41
CA MET A 19 -32.69 12.61 4.38
C MET A 19 -32.51 11.77 3.12
N LEU A 20 -31.28 11.72 2.57
CA LEU A 20 -30.95 10.86 1.42
C LEU A 20 -31.27 9.39 1.70
N ARG A 21 -30.93 8.88 2.89
CA ARG A 21 -31.28 7.51 3.27
C ARG A 21 -32.79 7.29 3.25
N LYS A 22 -33.60 8.20 3.77
CA LYS A 22 -35.08 8.06 3.74
C LYS A 22 -35.60 8.01 2.31
N LEU A 23 -34.99 8.80 1.42
CA LEU A 23 -35.37 8.87 0.02
C LEU A 23 -35.04 7.58 -0.76
N PHE A 24 -33.84 7.03 -0.56
CA PHE A 24 -33.39 5.81 -1.23
C PHE A 24 -33.76 4.52 -0.48
N TYR A 25 -34.23 4.60 0.77
CA TYR A 25 -34.63 3.45 1.58
C TYR A 25 -36.02 3.63 2.22
N PRO A 26 -37.09 3.88 1.43
CA PRO A 26 -38.42 3.94 1.98
C PRO A 26 -38.76 2.58 2.63
N LEU A 27 -39.22 2.64 3.88
CA LEU A 27 -39.50 1.46 4.70
C LEU A 27 -38.29 0.51 4.87
N GLY A 28 -37.07 1.06 4.81
CA GLY A 28 -35.81 0.32 4.99
C GLY A 28 -35.39 -0.52 3.78
N LYS A 29 -36.09 -0.46 2.65
CA LYS A 29 -35.77 -1.19 1.42
C LYS A 29 -35.16 -0.26 0.39
N LYS A 30 -34.03 -0.63 -0.21
CA LYS A 30 -33.36 0.17 -1.25
C LYS A 30 -34.33 0.35 -2.44
N ARG A 31 -34.55 1.59 -2.87
CA ARG A 31 -35.37 1.98 -4.02
C ARG A 31 -34.67 3.05 -4.84
N VAL A 32 -35.04 3.13 -6.12
CA VAL A 32 -34.65 4.23 -6.99
C VAL A 32 -35.62 5.39 -6.79
N SER A 33 -35.10 6.55 -6.41
CA SER A 33 -35.91 7.79 -6.41
C SER A 33 -36.10 8.24 -7.85
N ARG A 34 -37.29 8.01 -8.41
CA ARG A 34 -37.58 8.31 -9.82
C ARG A 34 -37.42 9.78 -10.15
N GLU A 35 -37.81 10.67 -9.24
CA GLU A 35 -37.66 12.12 -9.39
C GLU A 35 -36.19 12.51 -9.56
N LEU A 36 -35.34 12.16 -8.58
CA LEU A 36 -33.91 12.48 -8.65
C LEU A 36 -33.21 11.81 -9.83
N VAL A 37 -33.49 10.53 -10.07
CA VAL A 37 -32.79 9.79 -11.12
C VAL A 37 -33.25 10.20 -12.53
N SER A 38 -34.43 10.82 -12.65
CA SER A 38 -34.84 11.45 -13.92
C SER A 38 -33.97 12.64 -14.31
N GLU A 39 -33.19 13.20 -13.38
CA GLU A 39 -32.20 14.26 -13.63
C GLU A 39 -30.80 13.73 -13.95
N LEU A 40 -30.58 12.41 -13.87
CA LEU A 40 -29.28 11.78 -14.12
C LEU A 40 -28.75 12.18 -15.52
N ASP A 41 -27.68 12.94 -15.61
CA ASP A 41 -27.06 13.29 -16.88
C ASP A 41 -25.88 12.36 -17.20
N ASP A 42 -25.08 12.71 -18.21
CA ASP A 42 -23.92 11.90 -18.59
C ASP A 42 -22.83 11.90 -17.51
N PHE A 43 -22.72 12.98 -16.71
CA PHE A 43 -21.80 13.03 -15.58
C PHE A 43 -22.24 12.10 -14.46
N GLY A 44 -23.51 12.17 -14.06
CA GLY A 44 -24.08 11.27 -13.07
C GLY A 44 -24.01 9.80 -13.50
N LEU A 45 -24.24 9.52 -14.79
CA LEU A 45 -24.06 8.19 -15.35
C LEU A 45 -22.59 7.73 -15.32
N ALA A 46 -21.64 8.63 -15.57
CA ALA A 46 -20.21 8.34 -15.43
C ALA A 46 -19.86 7.96 -13.99
N VAL A 47 -20.34 8.72 -12.99
CA VAL A 47 -20.12 8.42 -11.57
C VAL A 47 -20.69 7.04 -11.22
N TRP A 48 -21.92 6.73 -11.65
CA TRP A 48 -22.52 5.42 -11.41
C TRP A 48 -21.73 4.29 -12.08
N PHE A 49 -21.27 4.49 -13.31
CA PHE A 49 -20.43 3.52 -14.02
C PHE A 49 -19.06 3.32 -13.36
N LEU A 50 -18.48 4.37 -12.79
CA LEU A 50 -17.20 4.30 -12.09
C LEU A 50 -17.29 3.49 -10.79
N ASP A 51 -18.43 3.48 -10.11
CA ASP A 51 -18.65 2.69 -8.91
C ASP A 51 -19.00 1.23 -9.28
N ASP A 52 -20.16 1.01 -9.91
CA ASP A 52 -20.76 -0.32 -10.12
C ASP A 52 -20.61 -0.87 -11.54
N GLY A 53 -19.99 -0.11 -12.44
CA GLY A 53 -19.83 -0.48 -13.85
C GLY A 53 -18.57 -1.26 -14.16
N CYS A 54 -18.61 -2.10 -15.19
CA CYS A 54 -17.44 -2.75 -15.76
C CYS A 54 -17.52 -2.88 -17.29
N VAL A 55 -16.35 -3.07 -17.92
CA VAL A 55 -16.21 -3.35 -19.36
C VAL A 55 -15.49 -4.68 -19.55
N GLY A 56 -15.96 -5.49 -20.48
CA GLY A 56 -15.31 -6.73 -20.87
C GLY A 56 -15.35 -6.99 -22.37
N LYS A 57 -14.80 -8.14 -22.76
CA LYS A 57 -14.88 -8.70 -24.12
C LYS A 57 -15.57 -10.05 -24.03
N GLY A 58 -16.52 -10.31 -24.92
CA GLY A 58 -17.07 -11.64 -25.11
C GLY A 58 -16.08 -12.54 -25.85
N GLU A 59 -16.41 -13.82 -26.00
CA GLU A 59 -15.59 -14.80 -26.74
C GLU A 59 -15.29 -14.38 -28.18
N SER A 60 -16.24 -13.67 -28.81
CA SER A 60 -16.08 -13.10 -30.16
C SER A 60 -15.20 -11.85 -30.22
N GLY A 61 -14.54 -11.46 -29.11
CA GLY A 61 -13.83 -10.20 -28.96
C GLY A 61 -14.74 -8.97 -28.89
N ARG A 62 -16.08 -9.17 -29.00
CA ARG A 62 -17.05 -8.07 -28.98
C ARG A 62 -17.09 -7.43 -27.59
N PRO A 63 -17.01 -6.10 -27.53
CA PRO A 63 -17.07 -5.38 -26.26
C PRO A 63 -18.46 -5.44 -25.65
N TRP A 64 -18.50 -5.38 -24.32
CA TRP A 64 -19.72 -5.15 -23.56
C TRP A 64 -19.40 -4.31 -22.32
N ALA A 65 -20.34 -3.47 -21.94
CA ALA A 65 -20.38 -2.79 -20.66
C ALA A 65 -21.61 -3.24 -19.88
N GLU A 66 -21.51 -3.21 -18.56
CA GLU A 66 -22.66 -3.44 -17.67
C GLU A 66 -22.52 -2.63 -16.39
N ILE A 67 -23.66 -2.37 -15.76
CA ILE A 67 -23.76 -1.73 -14.44
C ILE A 67 -24.54 -2.66 -13.52
N GLU A 68 -23.92 -3.07 -12.42
CA GLU A 68 -24.56 -3.90 -11.41
C GLU A 68 -25.62 -3.10 -10.65
N CYS A 69 -26.83 -3.66 -10.47
CA CYS A 69 -27.92 -3.00 -9.74
C CYS A 69 -28.10 -3.53 -8.31
N GLY A 70 -27.27 -4.49 -7.90
CA GLY A 70 -27.21 -5.02 -6.54
C GLY A 70 -28.55 -5.57 -6.04
N VAL A 71 -29.04 -4.99 -4.94
CA VAL A 71 -30.27 -5.40 -4.23
C VAL A 71 -31.51 -4.56 -4.59
N LEU A 72 -31.46 -3.83 -5.71
CA LEU A 72 -32.62 -3.08 -6.18
C LEU A 72 -33.78 -4.03 -6.56
N PRO A 73 -35.04 -3.66 -6.28
CA PRO A 73 -36.19 -4.38 -6.77
C PRO A 73 -36.22 -4.46 -8.29
N GLU A 74 -36.78 -5.53 -8.81
CA GLU A 74 -36.81 -5.80 -10.25
C GLU A 74 -37.50 -4.68 -11.03
N GLU A 75 -38.61 -4.16 -10.53
CA GLU A 75 -39.34 -3.07 -11.16
C GLU A 75 -38.53 -1.76 -11.26
N ASP A 76 -37.63 -1.52 -10.31
CA ASP A 76 -36.77 -0.33 -10.31
C ASP A 76 -35.64 -0.50 -11.34
N VAL A 77 -35.11 -1.72 -11.53
CA VAL A 77 -34.07 -2.01 -12.54
C VAL A 77 -34.63 -1.90 -13.96
N TYR A 78 -35.84 -2.41 -14.22
CA TYR A 78 -36.49 -2.23 -15.51
C TYR A 78 -36.76 -0.76 -15.80
N TRP A 79 -37.27 0.00 -14.83
CA TRP A 79 -37.49 1.43 -14.99
C TRP A 79 -36.19 2.19 -15.31
N LEU A 80 -35.08 1.86 -14.63
CA LEU A 80 -33.76 2.42 -14.93
C LEU A 80 -33.30 2.09 -16.36
N CYS A 81 -33.52 0.85 -16.80
CA CYS A 81 -33.20 0.43 -18.16
C CYS A 81 -34.02 1.23 -19.19
N ASP A 82 -35.32 1.39 -18.98
CA ASP A 82 -36.19 2.17 -19.85
C ASP A 82 -35.79 3.65 -19.91
N LEU A 83 -35.39 4.22 -18.77
CA LEU A 83 -34.85 5.58 -18.70
C LEU A 83 -33.59 5.72 -19.56
N LEU A 84 -32.64 4.79 -19.47
CA LEU A 84 -31.43 4.81 -20.30
C LEU A 84 -31.76 4.62 -21.79
N ILE A 85 -32.68 3.71 -22.13
CA ILE A 85 -33.16 3.54 -23.50
C ILE A 85 -33.78 4.83 -24.05
N SER A 86 -34.61 5.52 -23.24
CA SER A 86 -35.21 6.82 -23.62
C SER A 86 -34.15 7.90 -23.90
N ARG A 87 -32.95 7.74 -23.35
CA ARG A 87 -31.79 8.62 -23.56
C ARG A 87 -30.82 8.11 -24.63
N SER A 88 -31.31 7.23 -25.49
CA SER A 88 -30.60 6.65 -26.64
C SER A 88 -29.42 5.75 -26.26
N PHE A 89 -29.45 5.13 -25.08
CA PHE A 89 -28.52 4.05 -24.75
C PHE A 89 -29.10 2.70 -25.16
N ASP A 90 -28.37 1.96 -25.99
CA ASP A 90 -28.75 0.59 -26.37
C ASP A 90 -28.35 -0.40 -25.26
N CYS A 91 -29.29 -0.69 -24.37
CA CYS A 91 -29.11 -1.59 -23.24
C CYS A 91 -30.36 -2.43 -22.95
N HIS A 92 -30.18 -3.49 -22.16
CA HIS A 92 -31.25 -4.37 -21.69
C HIS A 92 -30.95 -4.86 -20.27
N VAL A 93 -31.99 -5.30 -19.56
CA VAL A 93 -31.83 -5.94 -18.26
C VAL A 93 -31.29 -7.37 -18.46
N ALA A 94 -30.24 -7.71 -17.72
CA ALA A 94 -29.66 -9.05 -17.68
C ALA A 94 -29.56 -9.57 -16.25
N ARG A 95 -29.34 -10.88 -16.09
CA ARG A 95 -29.15 -11.53 -14.78
C ARG A 95 -27.73 -12.06 -14.65
N HIS A 96 -27.05 -11.72 -13.55
CA HIS A 96 -25.80 -12.35 -13.14
C HIS A 96 -26.11 -13.56 -12.24
N ASN A 97 -25.61 -14.75 -12.61
CA ASN A 97 -25.79 -16.00 -11.86
C ASN A 97 -27.25 -16.30 -11.43
N ARG A 98 -28.22 -15.88 -12.25
CA ARG A 98 -29.68 -15.95 -11.98
C ARG A 98 -30.17 -15.21 -10.72
N LYS A 99 -29.28 -14.52 -9.99
CA LYS A 99 -29.58 -13.95 -8.66
C LYS A 99 -29.70 -12.43 -8.66
N TYR A 100 -28.80 -11.74 -9.35
CA TYR A 100 -28.75 -10.26 -9.34
C TYR A 100 -29.08 -9.72 -10.72
N LEU A 101 -29.77 -8.58 -10.74
CA LEU A 101 -30.08 -7.86 -11.97
C LEU A 101 -29.01 -6.83 -12.26
N LYS A 102 -28.75 -6.62 -13.54
CA LYS A 102 -27.81 -5.64 -14.06
C LYS A 102 -28.34 -5.05 -15.36
N ILE A 103 -27.87 -3.85 -15.69
CA ILE A 103 -28.13 -3.23 -16.99
C ILE A 103 -26.94 -3.54 -17.88
N ARG A 104 -27.17 -4.24 -18.99
CA ARG A 104 -26.14 -4.63 -19.94
C ARG A 104 -26.31 -3.85 -21.23
N PHE A 105 -25.23 -3.21 -21.67
CA PHE A 105 -25.20 -2.48 -22.92
C PHE A 105 -24.87 -3.44 -24.06
N SER A 106 -25.48 -3.22 -25.22
CA SER A 106 -25.10 -3.93 -26.44
C SER A 106 -23.68 -3.55 -26.86
N ARG A 107 -23.17 -4.09 -27.98
CA ARG A 107 -21.90 -3.61 -28.54
C ARG A 107 -21.96 -2.12 -28.84
N ASP A 108 -22.99 -1.68 -29.56
CA ASP A 108 -23.11 -0.29 -30.00
C ASP A 108 -23.49 0.61 -28.83
N GLY A 109 -24.31 0.11 -27.89
CA GLY A 109 -24.59 0.78 -26.63
C GLY A 109 -23.37 0.96 -25.73
N THR A 110 -22.45 -0.02 -25.72
CA THR A 110 -21.18 0.09 -24.98
C THR A 110 -20.33 1.21 -25.56
N ILE A 111 -20.19 1.25 -26.89
CA ILE A 111 -19.43 2.31 -27.57
C ILE A 111 -20.08 3.67 -27.31
N GLY A 112 -21.40 3.76 -27.44
CA GLY A 112 -22.16 4.99 -27.18
C GLY A 112 -22.03 5.47 -25.74
N LEU A 113 -22.12 4.55 -24.76
CA LEU A 113 -21.90 4.85 -23.35
C LEU A 113 -20.50 5.41 -23.12
N LEU A 114 -19.46 4.67 -23.51
CA LEU A 114 -18.07 5.04 -23.24
C LEU A 114 -17.72 6.37 -23.91
N LYS A 115 -18.19 6.63 -25.14
CA LYS A 115 -17.99 7.93 -25.81
C LYS A 115 -18.57 9.10 -25.02
N ARG A 116 -19.77 8.96 -24.46
CA ARG A 116 -20.44 10.02 -23.71
C ARG A 116 -19.83 10.26 -22.35
N ILE A 117 -19.41 9.20 -21.66
CA ILE A 117 -18.89 9.32 -20.30
C ILE A 117 -17.37 9.56 -20.24
N ALA A 118 -16.63 9.31 -21.33
CA ALA A 118 -15.17 9.33 -21.34
C ALA A 118 -14.58 10.63 -20.78
N LYS A 119 -15.17 11.78 -21.08
CA LYS A 119 -14.66 13.07 -20.60
C LYS A 119 -14.75 13.29 -19.08
N TYR A 120 -15.62 12.53 -18.42
CA TYR A 120 -15.83 12.59 -16.98
C TYR A 120 -15.00 11.56 -16.21
N ILE A 121 -14.21 10.71 -16.86
CA ILE A 121 -13.49 9.65 -16.15
C ILE A 121 -12.06 10.10 -15.77
N PRO A 122 -11.69 10.14 -14.48
CA PRO A 122 -10.38 10.61 -14.07
C PRO A 122 -9.27 9.63 -14.50
N PRO A 123 -8.01 10.10 -14.66
CA PRO A 123 -6.89 9.28 -15.09
C PRO A 123 -6.75 7.96 -14.32
N ALA A 124 -6.89 8.00 -12.99
CA ALA A 124 -6.78 6.82 -12.13
C ALA A 124 -7.85 5.73 -12.40
N MET A 125 -8.97 6.08 -13.04
CA MET A 125 -10.06 5.17 -13.37
C MET A 125 -10.17 4.86 -14.88
N ARG A 126 -9.22 5.31 -15.71
CA ARG A 126 -9.22 5.09 -17.16
C ARG A 126 -9.16 3.62 -17.57
N TYR A 127 -8.70 2.74 -16.68
CA TYR A 127 -8.77 1.29 -16.91
C TYR A 127 -10.21 0.80 -17.17
N LYS A 128 -11.24 1.52 -16.66
CA LYS A 128 -12.66 1.23 -16.92
C LYS A 128 -13.11 1.57 -18.35
N LEU A 129 -12.31 2.29 -19.12
CA LEU A 129 -12.63 2.65 -20.49
C LEU A 129 -12.04 1.70 -21.55
N ARG A 130 -11.04 0.88 -21.17
CA ARG A 130 -10.27 -0.03 -22.06
C ARG A 130 -9.85 0.62 -23.40
N GLN A 131 -8.61 1.10 -23.46
CA GLN A 131 -8.03 1.81 -24.62
C GLN A 131 -7.91 0.97 -25.90
N ASP A 132 -7.95 -0.36 -25.81
CA ASP A 132 -7.55 -1.28 -26.88
C ASP A 132 -8.65 -1.59 -27.92
N SER A 133 -9.82 -0.92 -27.87
CA SER A 133 -11.00 -1.44 -28.59
C SER A 133 -11.88 -0.43 -29.33
N TYR A 134 -11.60 0.88 -29.28
CA TYR A 134 -12.56 1.86 -29.79
C TYR A 134 -11.93 3.13 -30.38
N ASP A 135 -12.59 3.66 -31.41
CA ASP A 135 -12.43 5.04 -31.87
C ASP A 135 -13.16 6.00 -30.91
N VAL A 136 -12.71 5.99 -29.65
CA VAL A 136 -13.14 6.90 -28.58
C VAL A 136 -11.91 7.69 -28.20
N ASP A 137 -12.04 9.00 -28.16
CA ASP A 137 -10.99 9.85 -27.61
C ASP A 137 -10.93 9.64 -26.08
N PHE A 138 -10.01 8.77 -25.67
CA PHE A 138 -9.76 8.48 -24.26
C PHE A 138 -8.92 9.54 -23.56
N ASP A 139 -8.45 10.56 -24.28
CA ASP A 139 -7.72 11.69 -23.71
C ASP A 139 -8.64 12.89 -23.45
N ALA A 140 -9.93 12.80 -23.80
CA ALA A 140 -10.95 13.82 -23.61
C ALA A 140 -11.29 14.16 -22.14
N PHE A 141 -10.47 13.78 -21.15
CA PHE A 141 -10.71 14.13 -19.75
C PHE A 141 -10.85 15.65 -19.59
N GLU A 142 -11.93 16.10 -18.95
CA GLU A 142 -12.17 17.50 -18.60
C GLU A 142 -11.96 17.65 -17.08
N PRO A 143 -10.76 18.08 -16.61
CA PRO A 143 -10.46 18.16 -15.17
C PRO A 143 -11.37 19.10 -14.38
N SER A 144 -12.01 20.05 -15.04
CA SER A 144 -12.92 21.03 -14.44
C SER A 144 -14.10 20.39 -13.69
N TRP A 145 -14.52 19.19 -14.08
CA TRP A 145 -15.59 18.44 -13.37
C TRP A 145 -15.16 17.92 -12.00
N TYR A 146 -13.86 17.86 -11.75
CA TYR A 146 -13.25 17.41 -10.49
C TYR A 146 -12.42 18.50 -9.84
N ALA A 147 -12.50 19.74 -10.34
CA ALA A 147 -11.89 20.87 -9.67
C ALA A 147 -12.55 20.98 -8.29
N PRO A 148 -11.80 20.77 -7.20
CA PRO A 148 -12.37 20.89 -5.87
C PRO A 148 -12.81 22.35 -5.71
N GLU A 149 -14.00 22.55 -5.14
CA GLU A 149 -14.31 23.84 -4.52
C GLU A 149 -13.34 24.07 -3.35
N GLU A 150 -13.19 25.33 -2.93
CA GLU A 150 -12.43 25.65 -1.73
C GLU A 150 -12.95 24.80 -0.57
N PRO A 151 -12.12 23.91 0.02
CA PRO A 151 -12.58 23.00 1.04
C PRO A 151 -13.06 23.78 2.26
N GLU A 152 -14.34 23.63 2.59
CA GLU A 152 -14.89 24.24 3.81
C GLU A 152 -14.54 23.36 5.02
N THR A 153 -13.95 23.96 6.05
CA THR A 153 -13.74 23.27 7.32
C THR A 153 -15.10 23.15 8.02
N PHE A 154 -15.58 21.92 8.17
CA PHE A 154 -16.80 21.61 8.91
C PHE A 154 -16.48 20.92 10.23
N TRP A 155 -17.29 21.21 11.25
CA TRP A 155 -17.23 20.58 12.56
C TRP A 155 -18.57 19.89 12.81
N ASP A 156 -18.55 18.59 13.10
CA ASP A 156 -19.75 17.85 13.52
C ASP A 156 -19.72 17.55 15.02
N GLU A 157 -20.90 17.31 15.58
CA GLU A 157 -21.05 16.94 16.99
C GLU A 157 -20.66 15.47 17.18
N ALA A 158 -19.72 15.22 18.09
CA ALA A 158 -19.43 13.87 18.55
C ALA A 158 -20.57 13.41 19.47
N VAL A 159 -21.18 12.28 19.13
CA VAL A 159 -22.17 11.63 20.00
C VAL A 159 -21.43 10.65 20.90
N VAL A 160 -21.54 10.89 22.20
CA VAL A 160 -20.95 10.06 23.26
C VAL A 160 -22.08 9.35 23.97
N GLU A 161 -22.16 8.03 23.82
CA GLU A 161 -23.19 7.21 24.45
C GLU A 161 -22.55 6.17 25.39
N GLU A 162 -23.06 6.09 26.61
CA GLU A 162 -22.75 4.97 27.50
C GLU A 162 -23.61 3.77 27.08
N ILE A 163 -22.96 2.75 26.51
CA ILE A 163 -23.64 1.53 26.10
C ILE A 163 -23.25 0.37 27.04
N PRO A 164 -24.19 -0.52 27.38
CA PRO A 164 -23.83 -1.76 28.05
C PRO A 164 -22.90 -2.55 27.13
N VAL A 165 -21.88 -3.19 27.70
CA VAL A 165 -20.97 -4.05 26.94
C VAL A 165 -21.80 -5.02 26.08
N PRO A 166 -21.67 -4.99 24.74
CA PRO A 166 -22.43 -5.86 23.88
C PRO A 166 -22.17 -7.32 24.27
N LYS A 167 -23.22 -8.10 24.51
CA LYS A 167 -23.10 -9.56 24.65
C LYS A 167 -22.74 -10.14 23.28
N MET A 168 -21.45 -10.15 22.94
CA MET A 168 -20.98 -10.75 21.71
C MET A 168 -21.13 -12.27 21.82
N LYS A 169 -22.06 -12.87 21.08
CA LYS A 169 -22.16 -14.33 20.95
C LYS A 169 -21.16 -14.82 19.89
N GLY A 170 -20.31 -15.79 20.24
CA GLY A 170 -19.45 -16.52 19.28
C GLY A 170 -17.96 -16.15 19.33
N LYS A 171 -17.27 -16.21 18.18
CA LYS A 171 -15.80 -16.04 18.05
C LYS A 171 -15.22 -14.73 18.64
N TYR A 172 -16.07 -13.78 19.00
CA TYR A 172 -15.72 -12.46 19.53
C TYR A 172 -15.84 -12.35 21.07
N GLU A 173 -16.15 -13.44 21.79
CA GLU A 173 -16.25 -13.48 23.26
C GLU A 173 -14.89 -13.31 24.00
N LYS A 174 -13.77 -13.29 23.27
CA LYS A 174 -12.39 -13.28 23.81
C LYS A 174 -11.67 -11.93 23.77
N TYR A 175 -12.30 -10.85 23.33
CA TYR A 175 -11.62 -9.55 23.28
C TYR A 175 -11.63 -8.87 24.66
N ASN A 176 -10.43 -8.60 25.18
CA ASN A 176 -10.24 -7.75 26.35
C ASN A 176 -10.61 -6.30 25.98
N PHE A 177 -11.41 -5.63 26.82
CA PHE A 177 -11.64 -4.19 26.71
C PHE A 177 -10.32 -3.46 26.99
N MET A 178 -9.96 -2.47 26.18
CA MET A 178 -8.78 -1.63 26.36
C MET A 178 -9.16 -0.16 26.39
N TYR A 179 -8.37 0.64 27.09
CA TYR A 179 -8.60 2.07 27.31
C TYR A 179 -7.98 2.90 26.19
N CYS A 180 -8.71 3.90 25.72
CA CYS A 180 -8.24 4.90 24.74
C CYS A 180 -7.62 6.11 25.46
N LEU A 181 -6.87 6.94 24.72
CA LEU A 181 -6.53 8.29 25.19
C LEU A 181 -7.83 9.08 25.34
N ASP A 182 -8.18 9.36 26.59
CA ASP A 182 -9.30 10.21 26.91
C ASP A 182 -8.89 11.67 26.71
N VAL A 183 -9.47 12.28 25.67
CA VAL A 183 -9.40 13.73 25.48
C VAL A 183 -10.69 14.27 26.06
N SER A 184 -10.59 15.10 27.10
CA SER A 184 -11.75 15.70 27.73
C SER A 184 -12.66 16.33 26.67
N GLU A 185 -13.96 16.04 26.76
CA GLU A 185 -15.05 16.57 25.92
C GLU A 185 -15.14 15.99 24.50
N THR A 186 -14.03 15.70 23.81
CA THR A 186 -14.08 15.39 22.37
C THR A 186 -13.72 13.95 22.01
N HIS A 187 -12.97 13.23 22.86
CA HIS A 187 -12.51 11.85 22.64
C HIS A 187 -11.90 11.57 21.24
N ASN A 188 -11.44 12.61 20.56
CA ASN A 188 -10.74 12.59 19.28
C ASN A 188 -9.55 13.55 19.41
N PHE A 189 -8.52 13.38 18.61
CA PHE A 189 -7.45 14.36 18.51
C PHE A 189 -7.14 14.66 17.05
N ALA A 190 -6.89 15.95 16.78
CA ALA A 190 -6.46 16.41 15.47
C ALA A 190 -4.94 16.23 15.34
N THR A 191 -4.51 15.69 14.21
CA THR A 191 -3.11 15.68 13.80
C THR A 191 -2.98 16.50 12.52
N ARG A 192 -1.74 16.82 12.10
CA ARG A 192 -1.50 17.45 10.79
C ARG A 192 -2.03 16.63 9.61
N GLY A 193 -2.29 15.32 9.79
CA GLY A 193 -2.82 14.42 8.76
C GLY A 193 -4.34 14.23 8.78
N GLY A 194 -5.06 14.90 9.70
CA GLY A 194 -6.51 14.80 9.83
C GLY A 194 -6.99 14.47 11.25
N VAL A 195 -8.31 14.32 11.38
CA VAL A 195 -8.96 13.88 12.62
C VAL A 195 -8.79 12.37 12.74
N VAL A 196 -8.08 11.93 13.78
CA VAL A 196 -7.88 10.52 14.04
C VAL A 196 -9.07 10.02 14.86
N HIS A 197 -9.94 9.22 14.23
CA HIS A 197 -10.91 8.44 14.98
C HIS A 197 -10.17 7.35 15.76
N ASN A 198 -10.45 7.29 17.06
CA ASN A 198 -9.94 6.28 17.97
C ASN A 198 -10.38 4.87 17.52
N CYS A 199 -9.57 4.21 16.68
CA CYS A 199 -9.55 2.77 16.44
C CYS A 199 -8.39 2.44 15.48
N PHE A 200 -7.17 2.33 15.99
CA PHE A 200 -6.15 1.47 15.35
C PHE A 200 -5.93 0.25 16.23
N GLN A 201 -6.48 -0.88 15.78
CA GLN A 201 -6.25 -2.19 16.36
C GLN A 201 -4.75 -2.53 16.27
N SER A 202 -4.08 -2.74 17.40
CA SER A 202 -2.97 -3.69 17.44
C SER A 202 -2.92 -4.39 18.79
N ALA A 203 -2.92 -5.72 18.75
CA ALA A 203 -3.08 -6.61 19.89
C ALA A 203 -1.83 -6.72 20.79
N ALA A 204 -0.84 -5.83 20.61
CA ALA A 204 0.39 -5.78 21.39
C ALA A 204 1.12 -4.45 21.19
N ASP A 205 2.12 -4.20 22.05
CA ASP A 205 2.98 -3.03 22.03
C ASP A 205 3.83 -2.96 20.75
N GLU A 206 4.24 -1.74 20.37
CA GLU A 206 5.14 -1.53 19.24
C GLU A 206 6.52 -2.12 19.56
N TRP A 207 7.15 -2.80 18.60
CA TRP A 207 8.53 -3.28 18.80
C TRP A 207 9.53 -2.13 18.89
N TYR A 208 9.26 -1.04 18.18
CA TYR A 208 10.13 0.12 18.10
C TYR A 208 9.70 1.23 19.07
N PRO A 209 10.66 1.98 19.67
CA PRO A 209 10.35 3.15 20.47
C PRO A 209 9.49 4.15 19.71
N HIS A 210 8.29 4.41 20.23
CA HIS A 210 7.29 5.25 19.59
C HIS A 210 7.80 6.67 19.27
N GLU A 211 8.62 7.24 20.16
CA GLU A 211 9.19 8.58 20.01
C GLU A 211 10.12 8.68 18.78
N GLU A 212 10.97 7.67 18.56
CA GLU A 212 11.88 7.62 17.41
C GLU A 212 11.13 7.41 16.09
N ILE A 213 10.12 6.53 16.07
CA ILE A 213 9.29 6.35 14.87
C ILE A 213 8.53 7.63 14.53
N ASN A 214 8.02 8.35 15.53
CA ASN A 214 7.36 9.64 15.30
C ASN A 214 8.33 10.75 14.87
N ARG A 215 9.59 10.71 15.32
CA ARG A 215 10.64 11.59 14.82
C ARG A 215 10.84 11.36 13.32
N LEU A 216 11.08 10.11 12.90
CA LEU A 216 11.21 9.74 11.48
C LEU A 216 9.97 10.12 10.66
N ALA A 217 8.78 9.92 11.20
CA ALA A 217 7.53 10.26 10.51
C ALA A 217 7.39 11.75 10.20
N LYS A 218 7.90 12.63 11.08
CA LYS A 218 7.87 14.09 10.86
C LYS A 218 8.78 14.54 9.73
N ASP A 219 9.83 13.76 9.47
CA ASP A 219 10.84 14.06 8.45
C ASP A 219 10.46 13.48 7.08
N CYS A 220 9.37 12.72 6.95
CA CYS A 220 8.95 12.12 5.68
C CYS A 220 8.42 13.16 4.67
N TYR A 221 8.85 13.05 3.41
CA TYR A 221 8.35 13.86 2.29
C TYR A 221 8.48 13.07 0.96
N PRO A 222 7.72 13.43 -0.10
CA PRO A 222 7.79 12.73 -1.39
C PRO A 222 9.21 12.73 -1.99
N PRO A 223 9.58 11.73 -2.80
CA PRO A 223 10.90 11.69 -3.42
C PRO A 223 11.16 12.94 -4.28
N SER A 224 12.42 13.40 -4.30
CA SER A 224 12.83 14.59 -5.07
C SER A 224 12.90 14.31 -6.57
N SER A 225 13.06 13.04 -6.95
CA SER A 225 13.11 12.62 -8.34
C SER A 225 12.74 11.14 -8.50
N TYR A 226 12.48 10.73 -9.75
CA TYR A 226 12.23 9.35 -10.14
C TYR A 226 13.25 8.93 -11.19
N HIS A 227 14.06 7.90 -10.92
CA HIS A 227 15.16 7.50 -11.79
C HIS A 227 15.29 5.98 -11.86
N LEU A 228 15.41 5.43 -13.08
CA LEU A 228 15.50 3.98 -13.34
C LEU A 228 14.39 3.13 -12.70
N GLY A 229 13.23 3.75 -12.46
CA GLY A 229 12.10 3.09 -11.79
C GLY A 229 12.04 3.28 -10.28
N ALA A 230 13.05 3.90 -9.67
CA ALA A 230 13.16 4.10 -8.24
C ALA A 230 12.75 5.53 -7.81
N ASP A 231 12.12 5.61 -6.64
CA ASP A 231 11.89 6.84 -5.90
C ASP A 231 13.20 7.28 -5.24
N VAL A 232 13.69 8.48 -5.58
CA VAL A 232 15.00 8.97 -5.14
C VAL A 232 14.83 10.21 -4.27
N TRP A 233 15.36 10.14 -3.04
CA TRP A 233 15.47 11.29 -2.14
C TRP A 233 16.85 11.93 -2.24
N TYR A 234 17.89 11.11 -2.33
CA TYR A 234 19.27 11.56 -2.43
C TYR A 234 19.96 10.90 -3.63
N PRO A 235 20.42 11.69 -4.63
CA PRO A 235 21.19 11.15 -5.74
C PRO A 235 22.56 10.63 -5.27
N PRO A 236 23.22 9.77 -6.06
CA PRO A 236 24.57 9.30 -5.73
C PRO A 236 25.58 10.46 -5.68
N VAL A 237 26.48 10.40 -4.71
CA VAL A 237 27.61 11.32 -4.53
C VAL A 237 28.88 10.54 -4.84
N GLU A 238 29.71 11.09 -5.70
CA GLU A 238 30.98 10.47 -6.08
C GLU A 238 31.87 10.21 -4.84
N GLY A 239 32.47 9.03 -4.78
CA GLY A 239 33.34 8.61 -3.68
C GLY A 239 32.61 8.06 -2.45
N LEU A 240 31.28 8.15 -2.37
CA LEU A 240 30.52 7.44 -1.34
C LEU A 240 30.25 5.99 -1.74
N CYS A 241 30.28 5.12 -0.74
CA CYS A 241 29.86 3.73 -0.90
C CYS A 241 28.39 3.57 -0.55
N TYR A 242 27.72 2.68 -1.28
CA TYR A 242 26.29 2.39 -1.11
C TYR A 242 26.04 0.90 -0.94
N LEU A 243 24.98 0.58 -0.21
CA LEU A 243 24.43 -0.76 -0.08
C LEU A 243 22.97 -0.72 -0.54
N MET A 244 22.63 -1.62 -1.45
CA MET A 244 21.26 -1.92 -1.82
C MET A 244 20.84 -3.23 -1.16
N PHE A 245 19.77 -3.20 -0.37
CA PHE A 245 19.19 -4.42 0.21
C PHE A 245 17.86 -4.75 -0.47
N ILE A 246 17.70 -5.99 -0.94
CA ILE A 246 16.50 -6.47 -1.61
C ILE A 246 15.75 -7.44 -0.68
N ASP A 247 14.52 -7.08 -0.33
CA ASP A 247 13.53 -7.98 0.25
C ASP A 247 12.62 -8.53 -0.88
N PRO A 248 12.82 -9.79 -1.31
CA PRO A 248 12.12 -10.34 -2.45
C PRO A 248 10.69 -10.76 -2.08
N GLY A 249 9.72 -10.15 -2.76
CA GLY A 249 8.33 -10.60 -2.71
C GLY A 249 8.08 -11.83 -3.58
N LEU A 250 6.86 -12.35 -3.52
CA LEU A 250 6.38 -13.48 -4.32
C LEU A 250 5.77 -13.01 -5.66
N GLY A 251 6.19 -11.85 -6.15
CA GLY A 251 5.71 -11.24 -7.40
C GLY A 251 4.24 -10.82 -7.31
N LYS A 252 3.31 -11.70 -7.70
CA LYS A 252 1.87 -11.34 -7.81
C LYS A 252 1.16 -11.16 -6.46
N THR A 253 1.74 -11.67 -5.37
CA THR A 253 1.06 -11.73 -4.06
C THR A 253 1.68 -10.83 -3.00
N SER A 254 2.97 -10.49 -3.12
CA SER A 254 3.64 -9.52 -2.26
C SER A 254 4.63 -8.70 -3.07
N GLU A 255 4.89 -7.49 -2.59
CA GLU A 255 5.77 -6.54 -3.24
C GLU A 255 7.23 -6.93 -3.00
N SER A 256 8.08 -6.82 -4.03
CA SER A 256 9.53 -6.89 -3.88
C SER A 256 10.03 -5.47 -3.64
N VAL A 257 10.85 -5.28 -2.61
CA VAL A 257 11.37 -3.95 -2.23
C VAL A 257 12.89 -3.95 -2.20
N ALA A 258 13.52 -2.99 -2.87
CA ALA A 258 14.94 -2.69 -2.76
C ALA A 258 15.14 -1.29 -2.19
N THR A 259 15.92 -1.18 -1.12
CA THR A 259 16.28 0.12 -0.52
C THR A 259 17.78 0.35 -0.66
N VAL A 260 18.17 1.58 -1.00
CA VAL A 260 19.57 1.99 -1.19
C VAL A 260 19.98 2.90 -0.05
N TRP A 261 21.14 2.63 0.54
CA TRP A 261 21.64 3.29 1.75
C TRP A 261 23.10 3.66 1.62
N THR A 262 23.48 4.75 2.28
CA THR A 262 24.88 5.06 2.59
C THR A 262 25.04 5.22 4.10
N PHE A 263 26.22 4.88 4.60
CA PHE A 263 26.48 4.76 6.03
C PHE A 263 27.75 5.53 6.40
N THR A 264 27.62 6.37 7.42
CA THR A 264 28.73 7.03 8.11
C THR A 264 28.71 6.61 9.58
N GLU A 265 29.68 7.08 10.37
CA GLU A 265 29.69 6.79 11.81
C GLU A 265 28.44 7.33 12.53
N ASP A 266 27.94 8.49 12.08
CA ASP A 266 26.87 9.24 12.73
C ASP A 266 25.51 9.10 12.03
N GLU A 267 25.49 8.90 10.71
CA GLU A 267 24.28 8.91 9.90
C GLU A 267 24.13 7.66 9.03
N TYR A 268 22.93 7.05 9.07
CA TYR A 268 22.50 5.98 8.18
C TYR A 268 21.42 6.53 7.25
N LYS A 269 21.83 6.89 6.03
CA LYS A 269 21.01 7.68 5.11
C LYS A 269 20.36 6.80 4.06
N HIS A 270 19.04 6.76 4.06
CA HIS A 270 18.23 6.11 3.03
C HIS A 270 18.14 7.01 1.79
N CYS A 271 18.65 6.52 0.66
CA CYS A 271 18.81 7.31 -0.57
C CYS A 271 17.69 7.10 -1.59
N ALA A 272 17.25 5.87 -1.80
CA ALA A 272 16.24 5.52 -2.79
C ALA A 272 15.51 4.21 -2.47
N THR A 273 14.28 4.11 -2.95
CA THR A 273 13.46 2.90 -2.89
C THR A 273 13.02 2.50 -4.28
N PHE A 274 13.22 1.23 -4.63
CA PHE A 274 12.63 0.61 -5.81
C PHE A 274 11.69 -0.50 -5.36
N SER A 275 10.45 -0.49 -5.83
CA SER A 275 9.47 -1.50 -5.41
C SER A 275 8.47 -1.85 -6.51
N GLY A 276 7.87 -3.02 -6.39
CA GLY A 276 6.76 -3.45 -7.24
C GLY A 276 6.53 -4.96 -7.19
N LEU A 277 5.51 -5.42 -7.93
CA LEU A 277 5.11 -6.83 -8.02
C LEU A 277 6.00 -7.61 -9.00
N TYR A 278 7.30 -7.66 -8.71
CA TYR A 278 8.33 -8.27 -9.57
C TYR A 278 8.75 -9.65 -9.06
N ALA A 279 8.87 -10.62 -9.96
CA ALA A 279 9.50 -11.91 -9.67
C ALA A 279 11.01 -11.78 -9.52
N GLY A 280 11.70 -12.77 -8.94
CA GLY A 280 13.13 -12.68 -8.59
C GLY A 280 14.03 -12.26 -9.73
N LYS A 281 13.88 -12.86 -10.93
CA LYS A 281 14.65 -12.47 -12.12
C LYS A 281 14.43 -11.01 -12.52
N GLU A 282 13.16 -10.59 -12.61
CA GLU A 282 12.81 -9.23 -13.03
C GLU A 282 13.29 -8.19 -12.01
N MET A 283 13.17 -8.51 -10.72
CA MET A 283 13.68 -7.67 -9.63
C MET A 283 15.20 -7.49 -9.76
N ALA A 284 15.96 -8.59 -9.96
CA ALA A 284 17.40 -8.54 -10.16
C ALA A 284 17.81 -7.70 -11.39
N ASP A 285 17.16 -7.94 -12.54
CA ASP A 285 17.43 -7.22 -13.78
C ASP A 285 17.22 -5.70 -13.63
N LYS A 286 16.22 -5.28 -12.84
CA LYS A 286 15.93 -3.87 -12.55
C LYS A 286 16.84 -3.27 -11.47
N CYS A 287 17.30 -4.07 -10.50
CA CYS A 287 18.20 -3.60 -9.44
C CYS A 287 19.61 -3.32 -9.95
N PHE A 288 20.12 -4.06 -10.94
CA PHE A 288 21.47 -3.87 -11.49
C PHE A 288 21.77 -2.43 -11.97
N PRO A 289 20.96 -1.82 -12.85
CA PRO A 289 21.23 -0.45 -13.30
C PRO A 289 21.15 0.57 -12.16
N ILE A 290 20.25 0.37 -11.17
CA ILE A 290 20.15 1.25 -10.00
C ILE A 290 21.40 1.13 -9.13
N ALA A 291 21.87 -0.08 -8.86
CA ALA A 291 23.06 -0.31 -8.04
C ALA A 291 24.33 0.26 -8.71
N ARG A 292 24.46 0.12 -10.04
CA ARG A 292 25.54 0.77 -10.81
C ARG A 292 25.49 2.28 -10.74
N TRP A 293 24.30 2.87 -10.81
CA TRP A 293 24.12 4.31 -10.67
C TRP A 293 24.56 4.82 -9.29
N TYR A 294 24.35 4.03 -8.25
CA TYR A 294 24.86 4.26 -6.90
C TYR A 294 26.30 3.76 -6.67
N ASN A 295 27.21 4.14 -7.57
CA ASN A 295 28.65 3.85 -7.49
C ASN A 295 28.96 2.35 -7.33
N GLU A 296 28.36 1.49 -8.16
CA GLU A 296 28.50 0.03 -8.05
C GLU A 296 28.16 -0.49 -6.63
N ALA A 297 27.03 -0.03 -6.08
CA ALA A 297 26.55 -0.36 -4.75
C ALA A 297 26.63 -1.87 -4.47
N VAL A 298 27.00 -2.24 -3.24
CA VAL A 298 26.94 -3.63 -2.79
C VAL A 298 25.48 -4.07 -2.82
N ILE A 299 25.15 -5.18 -3.49
CA ILE A 299 23.81 -5.76 -3.44
C ILE A 299 23.76 -6.87 -2.40
N ALA A 300 22.84 -6.75 -1.46
CA ALA A 300 22.42 -7.80 -0.53
C ALA A 300 20.96 -8.16 -0.79
N ASN A 301 20.57 -9.38 -0.45
CA ASN A 301 19.17 -9.80 -0.50
C ASN A 301 18.81 -10.67 0.71
N GLU A 302 17.53 -10.76 1.04
CA GLU A 302 17.04 -11.84 1.88
C GLU A 302 17.22 -13.16 1.11
N ASP A 303 17.75 -14.20 1.77
CA ASP A 303 18.12 -15.47 1.17
C ASP A 303 16.90 -16.25 0.69
N ALA A 304 16.48 -15.91 -0.53
CA ALA A 304 15.50 -16.63 -1.32
C ALA A 304 16.21 -17.19 -2.56
N LEU A 305 16.18 -18.52 -2.72
CA LEU A 305 16.89 -19.24 -3.77
C LEU A 305 16.66 -18.67 -5.17
N ASP A 306 15.44 -18.18 -5.44
CA ASP A 306 15.04 -17.60 -6.72
C ASP A 306 15.86 -16.35 -7.09
N ILE A 307 15.80 -15.29 -6.27
CA ILE A 307 16.50 -14.04 -6.57
C ILE A 307 18.03 -14.21 -6.49
N THR A 308 18.53 -15.01 -5.54
CA THR A 308 19.97 -15.24 -5.35
C THR A 308 20.63 -15.79 -6.63
N ALA A 309 19.98 -16.73 -7.33
CA ALA A 309 20.51 -17.30 -8.56
C ALA A 309 20.70 -16.25 -9.67
N HIS A 310 19.82 -15.23 -9.70
CA HIS A 310 19.85 -14.17 -10.70
C HIS A 310 20.82 -13.03 -10.36
N LEU A 311 21.16 -12.84 -9.08
CA LEU A 311 22.12 -11.83 -8.64
C LEU A 311 23.58 -12.20 -8.90
N THR A 312 23.91 -13.48 -9.11
CA THR A 312 25.30 -14.00 -9.25
C THR A 312 26.15 -13.35 -10.35
N SER A 313 25.54 -12.70 -11.32
CA SER A 313 26.24 -11.98 -12.41
C SER A 313 26.69 -10.57 -12.03
N TYR A 314 26.22 -10.04 -10.89
CA TYR A 314 26.63 -8.74 -10.37
C TYR A 314 27.94 -8.86 -9.58
N PRO A 315 28.92 -7.98 -9.80
CA PRO A 315 30.27 -8.16 -9.24
C PRO A 315 30.37 -7.86 -7.74
N ASN A 316 29.50 -6.98 -7.21
CA ASN A 316 29.61 -6.49 -5.85
C ASN A 316 28.45 -7.01 -4.98
N LEU A 317 28.55 -8.28 -4.56
CA LEU A 317 27.52 -8.95 -3.76
C LEU A 317 27.92 -9.04 -2.30
N TYR A 318 26.92 -8.92 -1.42
CA TYR A 318 27.06 -9.22 -0.01
C TYR A 318 27.11 -10.73 0.21
N TYR A 319 28.18 -11.18 0.87
CA TYR A 319 28.31 -12.54 1.38
C TYR A 319 28.00 -12.56 2.86
N ARG A 320 27.18 -13.53 3.27
CA ARG A 320 26.69 -13.67 4.63
C ARG A 320 27.82 -13.62 5.64
N THR A 321 27.78 -12.63 6.52
CA THR A 321 28.70 -12.53 7.65
C THR A 321 28.02 -13.08 8.90
N ASP A 322 28.67 -14.01 9.58
CA ASP A 322 28.20 -14.51 10.88
C ASP A 322 28.26 -13.35 11.90
N PRO A 323 27.11 -12.93 12.48
CA PRO A 323 27.07 -11.78 13.39
C PRO A 323 27.83 -12.01 14.71
N VAL A 324 28.14 -13.26 15.06
CA VAL A 324 28.88 -13.61 16.29
C VAL A 324 30.38 -13.61 16.03
N THR A 325 30.81 -14.24 14.94
CA THR A 325 32.25 -14.46 14.67
C THR A 325 32.85 -13.41 13.73
N GLY A 326 32.02 -12.66 13.00
CA GLY A 326 32.46 -11.77 11.92
C GLY A 326 33.01 -12.51 10.70
N MET A 327 32.94 -13.85 10.67
CA MET A 327 33.43 -14.63 9.54
C MET A 327 32.49 -14.51 8.35
N VAL A 328 33.05 -14.17 7.19
CA VAL A 328 32.32 -14.11 5.92
C VAL A 328 32.22 -15.51 5.32
N GLY A 329 30.99 -15.97 5.11
CA GLY A 329 30.65 -17.24 4.49
C GLY A 329 30.71 -17.21 2.96
N ARG A 330 30.18 -18.27 2.33
CA ARG A 330 30.06 -18.38 0.86
C ARG A 330 28.67 -18.08 0.33
N ASP A 331 27.68 -18.04 1.22
CA ASP A 331 26.29 -17.81 0.85
C ASP A 331 26.07 -16.33 0.56
N ILE A 332 25.36 -16.03 -0.53
CA ILE A 332 24.97 -14.67 -0.90
C ILE A 332 23.71 -14.30 -0.10
N GLY A 333 23.67 -13.08 0.42
CA GLY A 333 22.49 -12.56 1.13
C GLY A 333 22.37 -12.97 2.60
N TRP A 334 21.24 -12.60 3.20
CA TRP A 334 20.94 -12.77 4.62
C TRP A 334 19.82 -13.79 4.84
N LEU A 335 20.03 -14.76 5.73
CA LEU A 335 18.97 -15.73 6.06
C LEU A 335 18.11 -15.22 7.22
N THR A 336 16.85 -14.91 6.93
CA THR A 336 15.86 -14.59 7.95
C THR A 336 15.25 -15.87 8.53
N THR A 337 15.38 -15.99 9.84
CA THR A 337 14.84 -17.03 10.69
C THR A 337 14.16 -16.34 11.87
N PRO A 338 13.33 -17.02 12.68
CA PRO A 338 12.77 -16.42 13.88
C PRO A 338 13.82 -15.84 14.84
N ALA A 339 15.02 -16.42 14.89
CA ALA A 339 16.13 -15.91 15.71
C ALA A 339 16.80 -14.68 15.07
N THR A 340 17.08 -14.73 13.77
CA THR A 340 17.72 -13.61 13.07
C THR A 340 16.77 -12.43 12.85
N LYS A 341 15.44 -12.63 12.80
CA LYS A 341 14.45 -11.53 12.79
C LYS A 341 14.45 -10.74 14.09
N VAL A 342 14.59 -11.40 15.25
CA VAL A 342 14.78 -10.71 16.54
C VAL A 342 16.06 -9.89 16.54
N PHE A 343 17.18 -10.45 16.04
CA PHE A 343 18.45 -9.73 15.93
C PHE A 343 18.32 -8.51 15.01
N MET A 344 17.71 -8.69 13.83
CA MET A 344 17.44 -7.64 12.84
C MET A 344 16.65 -6.48 13.44
N CYS A 345 15.50 -6.76 14.06
CA CYS A 345 14.68 -5.70 14.66
C CYS A 345 15.41 -5.02 15.84
N ASN A 346 16.23 -5.74 16.61
CA ASN A 346 17.03 -5.14 17.68
C ASN A 346 18.13 -4.21 17.13
N GLU A 347 18.83 -4.61 16.07
CA GLU A 347 19.83 -3.77 15.41
C GLU A 347 19.21 -2.53 14.77
N PHE A 348 18.05 -2.69 14.13
CA PHE A 348 17.29 -1.57 13.58
C PHE A 348 16.87 -0.60 14.69
N SER A 349 16.29 -1.11 15.78
CA SER A 349 15.87 -0.32 16.95
C SER A 349 17.01 0.50 17.57
N ARG A 350 18.18 -0.12 17.78
CA ARG A 350 19.40 0.57 18.29
C ARG A 350 19.91 1.65 17.35
N SER A 351 19.58 1.56 16.07
CA SER A 351 20.06 2.46 15.02
C SER A 351 19.08 3.58 14.70
N LEU A 352 17.86 3.57 15.27
CA LEU A 352 16.81 4.52 14.91
C LEU A 352 17.22 5.99 15.03
N SER A 353 18.02 6.34 16.03
CA SER A 353 18.50 7.72 16.23
C SER A 353 19.48 8.19 15.14
N LYS A 354 20.14 7.25 14.42
CA LYS A 354 21.07 7.52 13.32
C LYS A 354 20.40 7.46 11.95
N ILE A 355 19.21 6.88 11.86
CA ILE A 355 18.50 6.71 10.59
C ILE A 355 17.95 8.05 10.11
N ILE A 356 18.28 8.36 8.86
CA ILE A 356 17.70 9.46 8.08
C ILE A 356 16.95 8.82 6.92
N THR A 357 15.62 8.84 6.98
CA THR A 357 14.76 8.40 5.89
C THR A 357 13.60 9.36 5.72
N HIS A 358 13.17 9.52 4.47
CA HIS A 358 12.05 10.34 4.09
C HIS A 358 10.93 9.53 3.43
N ASP A 359 11.12 8.21 3.32
CA ASP A 359 10.14 7.30 2.75
C ASP A 359 9.10 6.93 3.82
N ASN A 360 7.89 7.48 3.66
CA ASN A 360 6.79 7.24 4.57
C ASN A 360 6.35 5.76 4.62
N ARG A 361 6.66 4.95 3.59
CA ARG A 361 6.30 3.53 3.53
C ARG A 361 7.13 2.73 4.53
N ILE A 362 8.44 3.00 4.62
CA ILE A 362 9.33 2.39 5.62
C ILE A 362 8.82 2.71 7.04
N VAL A 363 8.58 4.00 7.33
CA VAL A 363 8.14 4.43 8.66
C VAL A 363 6.76 3.88 9.02
N SER A 364 5.85 3.84 8.05
CA SER A 364 4.53 3.25 8.23
C SER A 364 4.62 1.76 8.57
N GLN A 365 5.49 1.01 7.89
CA GLN A 365 5.64 -0.43 8.14
C GLN A 365 6.42 -0.74 9.43
N CYS A 366 7.29 0.16 9.91
CA CYS A 366 7.85 0.04 11.25
C CYS A 366 6.76 -0.01 12.32
N ARG A 367 5.66 0.74 12.14
CA ARG A 367 4.47 0.70 13.01
C ARG A 367 3.65 -0.58 12.85
N ASN A 368 3.94 -1.46 11.89
CA ASN A 368 3.29 -2.76 11.80
C ASN A 368 4.03 -3.84 12.61
N ILE A 369 5.23 -3.55 13.11
CA ILE A 369 6.01 -4.51 13.89
C ILE A 369 5.63 -4.39 15.36
N ARG A 370 5.17 -5.52 15.91
CA ARG A 370 4.61 -5.63 17.25
C ARG A 370 5.34 -6.66 18.09
N GLU A 371 5.24 -6.48 19.39
CA GLU A 371 5.70 -7.44 20.37
C GLU A 371 4.78 -8.67 20.40
N GLY A 372 5.34 -9.84 20.13
CA GLY A 372 4.65 -11.13 20.22
C GLY A 372 5.28 -12.04 21.25
N LYS A 373 4.56 -13.11 21.63
CA LYS A 373 5.11 -14.18 22.48
C LYS A 373 5.12 -15.51 21.74
N SER A 374 6.28 -16.13 21.62
CA SER A 374 6.43 -17.51 21.12
C SER A 374 7.31 -18.30 22.08
N ARG A 375 6.77 -19.40 22.61
CA ARG A 375 7.46 -20.27 23.61
C ARG A 375 8.04 -19.48 24.80
N GLY A 376 7.31 -18.47 25.27
CA GLY A 376 7.70 -17.62 26.40
C GLY A 376 8.76 -16.56 26.09
N ARG A 377 9.25 -16.47 24.84
CA ARG A 377 10.17 -15.41 24.40
C ARG A 377 9.41 -14.33 23.64
N MET A 378 9.85 -13.08 23.81
CA MET A 378 9.39 -11.96 23.00
C MET A 378 9.93 -12.09 21.58
N ILE A 379 9.06 -11.95 20.58
CA ILE A 379 9.41 -11.99 19.16
C ILE A 379 8.75 -10.83 18.41
N PRO A 380 9.37 -10.26 17.37
CA PRO A 380 8.69 -9.32 16.50
C PRO A 380 7.65 -10.08 15.65
N ILE A 381 6.43 -9.55 15.59
CA ILE A 381 5.35 -10.05 14.73
C ILE A 381 4.89 -8.89 13.85
N SER A 382 4.79 -9.12 12.55
CA SER A 382 4.15 -8.16 11.65
C SER A 382 2.62 -8.31 11.70
N VAL A 383 1.90 -7.22 11.89
CA VAL A 383 0.42 -7.17 11.81
C VAL A 383 -0.09 -6.60 10.47
N GLY A 384 0.79 -6.42 9.49
CA GLY A 384 0.48 -5.86 8.17
C GLY A 384 1.58 -6.20 7.15
N ALA A 385 1.71 -5.37 6.11
CA ALA A 385 2.87 -5.45 5.22
C ALA A 385 4.15 -5.02 5.97
N ASP A 386 5.24 -5.74 5.75
CA ASP A 386 6.56 -5.49 6.32
C ASP A 386 7.71 -5.48 5.30
N ASP A 387 7.44 -5.56 3.99
CA ASP A 387 8.49 -5.70 2.97
C ASP A 387 9.48 -4.50 2.90
N TYR A 388 8.98 -3.26 3.07
CA TYR A 388 9.82 -2.06 3.14
C TYR A 388 10.61 -2.01 4.45
N HIS A 389 9.97 -2.46 5.53
CA HIS A 389 10.61 -2.54 6.83
C HIS A 389 11.74 -3.57 6.83
N ASP A 390 11.50 -4.79 6.34
CA ASP A 390 12.47 -5.87 6.35
C ASP A 390 13.65 -5.54 5.42
N SER A 391 13.39 -4.95 4.23
CA SER A 391 14.45 -4.41 3.37
C SER A 391 15.34 -3.39 4.10
N ALA A 392 14.73 -2.40 4.77
CA ALA A 392 15.46 -1.37 5.51
C ALA A 392 16.24 -1.96 6.71
N ALA A 393 15.60 -2.82 7.49
CA ALA A 393 16.19 -3.41 8.69
C ALA A 393 17.38 -4.30 8.36
N LEU A 394 17.29 -5.07 7.27
CA LEU A 394 18.38 -5.89 6.79
C LEU A 394 19.51 -5.10 6.15
N ALA A 395 19.23 -3.95 5.52
CA ALA A 395 20.27 -3.01 5.09
C ALA A 395 21.09 -2.54 6.29
N ILE A 396 20.45 -2.17 7.41
CA ILE A 396 21.14 -1.80 8.64
C ILE A 396 21.98 -2.97 9.18
N VAL A 397 21.47 -4.20 9.17
CA VAL A 397 22.24 -5.39 9.60
C VAL A 397 23.47 -5.62 8.72
N CYS A 398 23.34 -5.43 7.40
CA CYS A 398 24.40 -5.71 6.43
C CYS A 398 25.39 -4.54 6.25
N ARG A 399 25.20 -3.41 6.96
CA ARG A 399 26.00 -2.17 6.83
C ARG A 399 27.52 -2.37 6.93
N GLY A 400 27.97 -3.34 7.73
CA GLY A 400 29.40 -3.61 7.93
C GLY A 400 30.14 -4.07 6.66
N SER A 401 29.41 -4.53 5.64
CA SER A 401 30.00 -4.94 4.36
C SER A 401 30.59 -3.80 3.54
N ILE A 402 30.20 -2.56 3.82
CA ILE A 402 30.66 -1.37 3.10
C ILE A 402 32.07 -0.96 3.52
N GLN A 403 32.54 -1.38 4.71
CA GLN A 403 33.84 -0.99 5.27
C GLN A 403 35.04 -1.74 4.66
N VAL A 404 34.87 -2.50 3.58
CA VAL A 404 35.96 -3.28 2.99
C VAL A 404 36.71 -2.46 1.95
N GLU A 405 37.40 -1.41 2.37
CA GLU A 405 38.68 -1.08 1.74
C GLU A 405 39.67 -2.20 2.13
N ARG A 406 39.56 -3.35 1.48
CA ARG A 406 40.71 -4.23 1.33
C ARG A 406 41.66 -3.52 0.37
N GLY A 407 42.43 -2.57 0.92
CA GLY A 407 43.71 -2.22 0.31
C GLY A 407 44.41 -3.54 -0.05
N PHE A 408 44.95 -3.63 -1.26
CA PHE A 408 45.59 -4.84 -1.78
C PHE A 408 46.58 -5.40 -0.75
N VAL A 409 46.18 -6.40 0.04
CA VAL A 409 47.11 -7.18 0.86
C VAL A 409 47.68 -8.26 -0.07
N GLY A 410 48.50 -7.82 -1.03
CA GLY A 410 49.31 -8.70 -1.83
C GLY A 410 50.46 -9.23 -0.98
N SER A 411 50.31 -10.42 -0.40
CA SER A 411 51.47 -11.22 0.02
C SER A 411 52.09 -11.89 -1.22
N HIS A 412 52.61 -11.09 -2.14
CA HIS A 412 53.51 -11.56 -3.21
C HIS A 412 54.89 -10.95 -3.03
N GLY A 413 55.52 -11.27 -1.91
CA GLY A 413 56.97 -11.39 -1.87
C GLY A 413 57.32 -12.76 -2.44
N TRP A 414 57.85 -12.78 -3.66
CA TRP A 414 58.49 -13.98 -4.20
C TRP A 414 59.55 -14.44 -3.19
N LYS A 415 59.49 -15.70 -2.76
CA LYS A 415 60.59 -16.29 -1.98
C LYS A 415 61.85 -16.22 -2.85
N SER A 416 62.89 -15.55 -2.36
CA SER A 416 64.24 -15.61 -2.93
C SER A 416 64.67 -17.08 -3.01
N GLY A 417 64.68 -17.64 -4.22
CA GLY A 417 64.99 -19.05 -4.45
C GLY A 417 64.27 -19.72 -5.63
N TRP A 418 63.36 -19.02 -6.33
CA TRP A 418 62.90 -19.48 -7.65
C TRP A 418 63.86 -18.99 -8.73
N GLY A 419 64.91 -19.78 -9.00
CA GLY A 419 65.90 -19.48 -10.04
C GLY A 419 67.32 -19.98 -9.78
N GLU A 420 67.54 -20.89 -8.82
CA GLU A 420 68.78 -21.67 -8.71
C GLU A 420 68.54 -23.15 -9.02
#